data_AF-A0A3G4W259-F1
#
_entry.id   AF-A0A3G4W259-F1
#
_cell.length_a   1.000
_cell.length_b   1.000
_cell.length_c   1.000
_cell.angle_alpha   90.00
_cell.angle_beta   90.00
_cell.angle_gamma   90.00
#
_symmetry.space_group_name_H-M   'P 1'
#
loop_
_entity.id
_entity.type
_entity.pdbx_description
1 polymer ?
#
loop_
_entity_poly.entity_id
_entity_poly.type
_entity_poly.pdbx_seq_one_letter_code
_entity_poly.pdbx_strand_id
1 'polypeptide(L)'
;MGRRWAARLSLAAGVAALLVLVVFGGLVSLVLMGVGWAGLALSAAGVWWMLTHTGRIRVLAVLLLVAVPLAVLALYAAAGLLWVVLVSLGLWALAVFAGRAALVEDAPPAMPEHPARRAGRPFLIMNPRSGGGKVARFRLAERARALGAEVVVLDPDRPQDVAELAREAVRRGADLLGVAGGDGTQALVAGVAVAHDLPFVVISAGTRNHFALDLGLDRKNPAGCLEALTDGVELRVDLGYLRAGGPEEPEEPEESAEPGTEVVFVNSASFGVYAEVVQSPAYREDKVRTILAMLPDLLAQESGARLSVRGDGPVLDAPQAVLVSNNPYQRGDSAGLGRRERLDTGELGVLGIHVGNAAEAAELLLHGGQQGRGLTETTAREVVVDADAPVIPVGVDGEALTLPTPVRCRLAAGALRVRVPRHRPGVRLGAPPMDWRRVRRLALTMGRAAAGRGPA
;
A
#
# COMPACT_ATOMS: atom_id res chain seq x y z
N MET A 1 27.52 5.22 -9.51
CA MET A 1 27.29 5.37 -10.97
C MET A 1 26.13 6.33 -11.15
N GLY A 2 26.31 7.49 -11.80
CA GLY A 2 25.24 8.49 -11.90
C GLY A 2 24.02 7.98 -12.68
N ARG A 3 22.80 8.45 -12.36
CA ARG A 3 21.52 8.03 -12.99
C ARG A 3 21.58 7.97 -14.52
N ARG A 4 22.29 8.93 -15.14
CA ARG A 4 22.49 8.98 -16.61
C ARG A 4 23.30 7.81 -17.15
N TRP A 5 24.35 7.40 -16.43
CA TRP A 5 25.17 6.24 -16.82
C TRP A 5 24.39 4.94 -16.68
N ALA A 6 23.58 4.82 -15.63
CA ALA A 6 22.66 3.68 -15.49
C ALA A 6 21.63 3.65 -16.63
N ALA A 7 21.08 4.80 -17.03
CA ALA A 7 20.14 4.88 -18.17
C ALA A 7 20.81 4.50 -19.50
N ARG A 8 22.05 4.94 -19.74
CA ARG A 8 22.84 4.57 -20.93
C ARG A 8 23.18 3.08 -20.95
N LEU A 9 23.59 2.53 -19.81
CA LEU A 9 23.83 1.09 -19.65
C LEU A 9 22.56 0.28 -19.96
N SER A 10 21.40 0.75 -19.47
CA SER A 10 20.11 0.13 -19.75
C SER A 10 19.81 0.04 -21.25
N LEU A 11 19.95 1.14 -21.99
CA LEU A 11 19.72 1.15 -23.44
C LEU A 11 20.75 0.31 -24.19
N ALA A 12 22.02 0.41 -23.84
CA ALA A 12 23.10 -0.34 -24.48
C ALA A 12 22.90 -1.85 -24.29
N ALA A 13 22.56 -2.29 -23.07
CA ALA A 13 22.27 -3.69 -22.78
C ALA A 13 21.01 -4.19 -23.52
N GLY A 14 19.95 -3.36 -23.60
CA GLY A 14 18.74 -3.69 -24.36
C GLY A 14 18.99 -3.84 -25.86
N VAL A 15 19.77 -2.94 -26.45
CA VAL A 15 20.20 -3.04 -27.86
C VAL A 15 21.09 -4.26 -28.08
N ALA A 16 22.04 -4.52 -27.17
CA ALA A 16 22.90 -5.69 -27.25
C ALA A 16 22.10 -7.00 -27.17
N ALA A 17 21.07 -7.08 -26.34
CA ALA A 17 20.19 -8.26 -26.27
C ALA A 17 19.52 -8.55 -27.63
N LEU A 18 19.05 -7.51 -28.33
CA LEU A 18 18.45 -7.66 -29.66
C LEU A 18 19.50 -8.01 -30.72
N LEU A 19 20.68 -7.38 -30.67
CA LEU A 19 21.77 -7.65 -31.62
C LEU A 19 22.28 -9.09 -31.50
N VAL A 20 22.41 -9.63 -30.29
CA VAL A 20 22.83 -11.01 -30.07
C VAL A 20 21.86 -11.99 -30.73
N LEU A 21 20.55 -11.75 -30.62
CA LEU A 21 19.53 -12.58 -31.28
C LEU A 21 19.62 -12.52 -32.82
N VAL A 22 19.81 -11.31 -33.38
CA VAL A 22 19.83 -11.11 -34.84
C VAL A 22 21.14 -11.64 -35.46
N VAL A 23 22.28 -11.34 -34.85
CA VAL A 23 23.61 -11.66 -35.40
C VAL A 23 23.93 -13.15 -35.30
N PHE A 24 23.64 -13.79 -34.16
CA PHE A 24 24.02 -15.19 -33.94
C PHE A 24 22.91 -16.18 -34.31
N GLY A 25 21.67 -15.74 -34.44
CA GLY A 25 20.55 -16.63 -34.74
C GLY A 25 20.11 -16.69 -36.21
N GLY A 26 20.38 -15.66 -37.02
CA GLY A 26 19.97 -15.61 -38.44
C GLY A 26 18.45 -15.80 -38.66
N LEU A 27 18.04 -16.25 -39.86
CA LEU A 27 16.63 -16.54 -40.21
C LEU A 27 16.00 -17.63 -39.31
N VAL A 28 16.81 -18.59 -38.84
CA VAL A 28 16.37 -19.66 -37.92
C VAL A 28 15.94 -19.08 -36.57
N SER A 29 16.59 -18.00 -36.11
CA SER A 29 16.17 -17.29 -34.90
C SER A 29 14.80 -16.65 -35.04
N LEU A 30 14.42 -16.14 -36.21
CA LEU A 30 13.12 -15.49 -36.41
C LEU A 30 11.98 -16.51 -36.33
N VAL A 31 12.18 -17.70 -36.91
CA VAL A 31 11.22 -18.80 -36.82
C VAL A 31 11.11 -19.29 -35.37
N LEU A 32 12.24 -19.52 -34.69
CA LEU A 32 12.25 -19.93 -33.28
C LEU A 32 11.73 -18.84 -32.34
N MET A 33 11.89 -17.56 -32.68
CA MET A 33 11.26 -16.45 -31.98
C MET A 33 9.74 -16.57 -32.08
N GLY A 34 9.21 -16.83 -33.28
CA GLY A 34 7.79 -17.12 -33.48
C GLY A 34 7.30 -18.32 -32.66
N VAL A 35 8.07 -19.40 -32.62
CA VAL A 35 7.79 -20.57 -31.77
C VAL A 35 7.80 -20.20 -30.28
N GLY A 36 8.73 -19.34 -29.84
CA GLY A 36 8.79 -18.82 -28.47
C GLY A 36 7.57 -17.98 -28.11
N TRP A 37 7.13 -17.07 -29.00
CA TRP A 37 5.91 -16.28 -28.81
C TRP A 37 4.65 -17.13 -28.80
N ALA A 38 4.55 -18.12 -29.69
CA ALA A 38 3.44 -19.08 -29.70
C ALA A 38 3.43 -19.91 -28.42
N GLY A 39 4.60 -20.34 -27.94
CA GLY A 39 4.75 -21.03 -26.65
C GLY A 39 4.30 -20.17 -25.48
N LEU A 40 4.71 -18.91 -25.42
CA LEU A 40 4.27 -17.94 -24.40
C LEU A 40 2.74 -17.75 -24.42
N ALA A 41 2.15 -17.57 -25.59
CA ALA A 41 0.70 -17.41 -25.74
C ALA A 41 -0.06 -18.67 -25.27
N LEU A 42 0.43 -19.87 -25.64
CA LEU A 42 -0.14 -21.14 -25.20
C LEU A 42 0.01 -21.32 -23.68
N SER A 43 1.16 -20.96 -23.10
CA SER A 43 1.35 -20.99 -21.64
C SER A 43 0.41 -20.03 -20.92
N ALA A 44 0.20 -18.81 -21.45
CA ALA A 44 -0.76 -17.86 -20.89
C ALA A 44 -2.20 -18.39 -20.94
N ALA A 45 -2.61 -19.00 -22.05
CA ALA A 45 -3.90 -19.68 -22.18
C ALA A 45 -4.02 -20.86 -21.20
N GLY A 46 -2.95 -21.63 -21.00
CA GLY A 46 -2.87 -22.69 -20.00
C GLY A 46 -3.06 -22.17 -18.57
N VAL A 47 -2.41 -21.07 -18.19
CA VAL A 47 -2.63 -20.41 -16.88
C VAL A 47 -4.11 -20.02 -16.73
N TRP A 48 -4.67 -19.37 -17.75
CA TRP A 48 -6.08 -18.95 -17.73
C TRP A 48 -7.02 -20.14 -17.53
N TRP A 49 -6.85 -21.23 -18.28
CA TRP A 49 -7.68 -22.43 -18.13
C TRP A 49 -7.47 -23.12 -16.78
N MET A 50 -6.26 -23.12 -16.25
CA MET A 50 -5.98 -23.66 -14.92
C MET A 50 -6.71 -22.87 -13.82
N LEU A 51 -6.84 -21.55 -13.97
CA LEU A 51 -7.49 -20.67 -13.01
C LEU A 51 -9.01 -20.67 -13.13
N THR A 52 -9.54 -20.78 -14.35
CA THR A 52 -10.99 -20.66 -14.63
C THR A 52 -11.75 -21.99 -14.60
N HIS A 53 -11.07 -23.13 -14.69
CA HIS A 53 -11.73 -24.44 -14.79
C HIS A 53 -11.29 -25.40 -13.67
N THR A 54 -12.21 -26.26 -13.24
CA THR A 54 -11.98 -27.32 -12.25
C THR A 54 -11.96 -28.72 -12.89
N GLY A 55 -11.45 -29.73 -12.17
CA GLY A 55 -11.47 -31.12 -12.64
C GLY A 55 -10.50 -31.42 -13.78
N ARG A 56 -10.94 -32.21 -14.78
CA ARG A 56 -10.07 -32.74 -15.86
C ARG A 56 -9.45 -31.66 -16.74
N ILE A 57 -10.14 -30.54 -16.95
CA ILE A 57 -9.65 -29.41 -17.75
C ILE A 57 -8.45 -28.75 -17.05
N ARG A 58 -8.48 -28.64 -15.72
CA ARG A 58 -7.35 -28.12 -14.94
C ARG A 58 -6.11 -28.99 -15.06
N VAL A 59 -6.28 -30.31 -15.07
CA VAL A 59 -5.17 -31.26 -15.28
C VAL A 59 -4.56 -31.10 -16.67
N LEU A 60 -5.39 -30.98 -17.71
CA LEU A 60 -4.91 -30.71 -19.07
C LEU A 60 -4.19 -29.36 -19.18
N ALA A 61 -4.69 -28.33 -18.51
CA ALA A 61 -4.04 -27.02 -18.46
C ALA A 61 -2.67 -27.08 -17.78
N VAL A 62 -2.53 -27.83 -16.68
CA VAL A 62 -1.23 -28.07 -16.02
C VAL A 62 -0.27 -28.83 -16.92
N LEU A 63 -0.73 -29.88 -17.62
CA LEU A 63 0.09 -30.61 -18.58
C LEU A 63 0.59 -29.72 -19.71
N LEU A 64 -0.28 -28.87 -20.25
CA LEU A 64 0.08 -27.88 -21.28
C LEU A 64 1.10 -26.87 -20.75
N LEU A 65 0.95 -26.43 -19.50
CA LEU A 65 1.86 -25.50 -18.82
C LEU A 65 3.29 -26.07 -18.65
N VAL A 66 3.42 -27.39 -18.54
CA VAL A 66 4.72 -28.07 -18.40
C VAL A 66 5.28 -28.46 -19.77
N ALA A 67 4.45 -29.03 -20.65
CA ALA A 67 4.89 -29.55 -21.94
C ALA A 67 5.34 -28.45 -22.91
N VAL A 68 4.64 -27.32 -22.96
CA VAL A 68 4.94 -26.24 -23.90
C VAL A 68 6.32 -25.60 -23.62
N PRO A 69 6.66 -25.17 -22.38
CA PRO A 69 7.99 -24.64 -22.10
C PRO A 69 9.12 -25.65 -22.35
N LEU A 70 8.91 -26.92 -22.00
CA LEU A 70 9.89 -27.98 -22.24
C LEU A 70 10.13 -28.21 -23.73
N ALA A 71 9.08 -28.21 -24.54
CA ALA A 71 9.19 -28.35 -26.00
C ALA A 71 9.93 -27.15 -26.61
N VAL A 72 9.62 -25.92 -26.18
CA VAL A 72 10.34 -24.71 -26.62
C VAL A 72 11.81 -24.80 -26.24
N LEU A 73 12.14 -25.15 -24.99
CA LEU A 73 13.52 -25.32 -24.52
C LEU A 73 14.28 -26.39 -25.34
N ALA A 74 13.65 -27.52 -25.61
CA ALA A 74 14.23 -28.60 -26.40
C ALA A 74 14.53 -28.17 -27.84
N LEU A 75 13.63 -27.41 -28.47
CA LEU A 75 13.83 -26.88 -29.83
C LEU A 75 15.00 -25.89 -29.89
N TYR A 76 15.12 -24.99 -28.90
CA TYR A 76 16.24 -24.06 -28.80
C TYR A 76 17.58 -24.76 -28.51
N ALA A 77 17.56 -25.82 -27.71
CA ALA A 77 18.74 -26.65 -27.44
C ALA A 77 19.18 -27.42 -28.69
N ALA A 78 18.25 -28.05 -29.41
CA ALA A 78 18.52 -28.78 -30.64
C ALA A 78 19.09 -27.87 -31.76
N ALA A 79 18.68 -26.61 -31.79
CA ALA A 79 19.21 -25.62 -32.73
C ALA A 79 20.58 -25.03 -32.31
N GLY A 80 21.14 -25.40 -31.15
CA GLY A 80 22.39 -24.83 -30.63
C GLY A 80 22.28 -23.35 -30.21
N LEU A 81 21.06 -22.82 -30.09
CA LEU A 81 20.79 -21.39 -29.82
C LEU A 81 20.43 -21.11 -28.36
N LEU A 82 20.41 -22.14 -27.50
CA LEU A 82 20.08 -21.98 -26.09
C LEU A 82 20.99 -20.93 -25.39
N TRP A 83 22.28 -20.91 -25.72
CA TRP A 83 23.21 -19.93 -25.16
C TRP A 83 22.87 -18.49 -25.62
N VAL A 84 22.42 -18.31 -26.87
CA VAL A 84 22.01 -17.00 -27.42
C VAL A 84 20.83 -16.47 -26.63
N VAL A 85 19.85 -17.33 -26.32
CA VAL A 85 18.69 -16.98 -25.49
C VAL A 85 19.14 -16.60 -24.07
N LEU A 86 19.99 -17.42 -23.44
CA LEU A 86 20.46 -17.15 -22.07
C LEU A 86 21.25 -15.83 -21.98
N VAL A 87 22.14 -15.55 -22.93
CA VAL A 87 22.89 -14.29 -22.99
C VAL A 87 21.94 -13.11 -23.22
N SER A 88 20.98 -13.26 -24.12
CA SER A 88 19.99 -12.20 -24.41
C SER A 88 19.09 -11.93 -23.21
N LEU A 89 18.66 -12.97 -22.49
CA LEU A 89 17.93 -12.84 -21.23
C LEU A 89 18.77 -12.15 -20.15
N GLY A 90 20.05 -12.51 -20.03
CA GLY A 90 20.98 -11.87 -19.09
C GLY A 90 21.18 -10.38 -19.39
N LEU A 91 21.39 -10.03 -20.67
CA LEU A 91 21.51 -8.65 -21.13
C LEU A 91 20.20 -7.87 -20.93
N TRP A 92 19.05 -8.50 -21.17
CA TRP A 92 17.75 -7.89 -20.94
C TRP A 92 17.49 -7.67 -19.45
N ALA A 93 17.83 -8.64 -18.60
CA ALA A 93 17.73 -8.50 -17.14
C ALA A 93 18.64 -7.35 -16.64
N LEU A 94 19.87 -7.25 -17.15
CA LEU A 94 20.76 -6.13 -16.88
C LEU A 94 20.15 -4.80 -17.37
N ALA A 95 19.55 -4.78 -18.55
CA ALA A 95 18.89 -3.60 -19.12
C ALA A 95 17.76 -3.11 -18.20
N VAL A 96 16.91 -4.02 -17.74
CA VAL A 96 15.81 -3.70 -16.82
C VAL A 96 16.35 -3.26 -15.45
N PHE A 97 17.34 -3.96 -14.89
CA PHE A 97 17.91 -3.61 -13.58
C PHE A 97 18.58 -2.22 -13.60
N ALA A 98 19.44 -1.97 -14.60
CA ALA A 98 20.09 -0.68 -14.79
C ALA A 98 19.07 0.44 -15.09
N GLY A 99 18.02 0.12 -15.83
CA GLY A 99 16.92 1.05 -16.13
C GLY A 99 16.14 1.43 -14.88
N ARG A 100 15.72 0.45 -14.07
CA ARG A 100 15.07 0.72 -12.78
C ARG A 100 15.97 1.54 -11.86
N ALA A 101 17.25 1.20 -11.76
CA ALA A 101 18.22 1.98 -10.98
C ALA A 101 18.39 3.43 -11.47
N ALA A 102 18.30 3.67 -12.78
CA ALA A 102 18.35 5.02 -13.34
C ALA A 102 17.09 5.84 -13.03
N LEU A 103 15.96 5.15 -12.98
CA LEU A 103 14.64 5.73 -12.73
C LEU A 103 14.38 6.02 -11.26
N VAL A 104 15.11 5.41 -10.32
CA VAL A 104 15.07 5.81 -8.90
C VAL A 104 15.32 7.32 -8.84
N GLU A 105 14.26 8.06 -8.51
CA GLU A 105 14.34 9.49 -8.26
C GLU A 105 14.98 9.71 -6.89
N ASP A 106 15.58 10.89 -6.70
CA ASP A 106 15.96 11.30 -5.35
C ASP A 106 14.67 11.30 -4.53
N ALA A 107 14.74 10.72 -3.34
CA ALA A 107 13.60 10.65 -2.44
C ALA A 107 12.95 12.03 -2.32
N PRO A 108 11.61 12.16 -2.38
CA PRO A 108 10.99 13.40 -1.97
C PRO A 108 11.52 13.77 -0.58
N PRO A 109 11.69 15.08 -0.29
CA PRO A 109 12.20 15.51 1.00
C PRO A 109 11.37 14.87 2.10
N ALA A 110 12.04 14.29 3.10
CA ALA A 110 11.39 13.66 4.23
C ALA A 110 10.46 14.65 4.93
N MET A 111 9.41 14.12 5.58
CA MET A 111 8.53 14.94 6.42
C MET A 111 9.38 15.75 7.41
N PRO A 112 9.05 17.04 7.66
CA PRO A 112 9.78 17.86 8.61
C PRO A 112 9.83 17.21 10.00
N GLU A 113 11.04 17.07 10.54
CA GLU A 113 11.28 16.51 11.87
C GLU A 113 11.64 17.62 12.86
N HIS A 114 10.99 17.59 14.02
CA HIS A 114 11.28 18.51 15.11
C HIS A 114 11.85 17.74 16.32
N PRO A 115 12.90 18.25 17.01
CA PRO A 115 13.39 17.62 18.23
C PRO A 115 12.27 17.50 19.28
N ALA A 116 12.01 16.28 19.76
CA ALA A 116 11.02 16.06 20.82
C ALA A 116 11.69 16.14 22.19
N ARG A 117 11.03 16.79 23.15
CA ARG A 117 11.45 16.71 24.56
C ARG A 117 11.11 15.34 25.12
N ARG A 118 11.93 14.82 26.03
CA ARG A 118 11.65 13.58 26.77
C ARG A 118 10.27 13.66 27.42
N ALA A 119 9.48 12.59 27.29
CA ALA A 119 8.19 12.48 27.97
C ALA A 119 8.39 12.26 29.48
N GLY A 120 7.64 12.99 30.30
CA GLY A 120 7.68 12.89 31.75
C GLY A 120 6.74 11.80 32.30
N ARG A 121 5.59 11.59 31.66
CA ARG A 121 4.57 10.60 32.06
C ARG A 121 4.00 9.87 30.83
N PRO A 122 4.82 9.10 30.10
CA PRO A 122 4.33 8.37 28.95
C PRO A 122 3.41 7.21 29.38
N PHE A 123 2.31 7.03 28.66
CA PHE A 123 1.36 5.94 28.86
C PHE A 123 1.23 5.10 27.60
N LEU A 124 1.40 3.78 27.73
CA LEU A 124 1.34 2.84 26.61
C LEU A 124 0.29 1.76 26.82
N ILE A 125 -0.51 1.50 25.78
CA ILE A 125 -1.44 0.38 25.71
C ILE A 125 -0.85 -0.72 24.82
N MET A 126 -0.83 -1.96 25.27
CA MET A 126 -0.24 -3.07 24.52
C MET A 126 -1.22 -4.22 24.35
N ASN A 127 -1.50 -4.61 23.11
CA ASN A 127 -2.29 -5.80 22.80
C ASN A 127 -1.35 -7.02 22.68
N PRO A 128 -1.36 -7.98 23.63
CA PRO A 128 -0.44 -9.09 23.62
C PRO A 128 -0.71 -10.12 22.50
N ARG A 129 -1.93 -10.18 21.93
CA ARG A 129 -2.27 -11.08 20.81
C ARG A 129 -1.87 -10.51 19.44
N SER A 130 -1.61 -9.20 19.35
CA SER A 130 -1.24 -8.55 18.08
C SER A 130 0.11 -9.03 17.54
N GLY A 131 0.20 -9.10 16.20
CA GLY A 131 1.46 -9.33 15.49
C GLY A 131 2.18 -10.64 15.82
N GLY A 132 1.46 -11.66 16.28
CA GLY A 132 2.03 -12.95 16.66
C GLY A 132 2.73 -12.94 18.01
N GLY A 133 2.19 -12.23 19.01
CA GLY A 133 2.73 -12.25 20.37
C GLY A 133 3.96 -11.37 20.58
N LYS A 134 4.16 -10.36 19.72
CA LYS A 134 5.37 -9.52 19.74
C LYS A 134 5.59 -8.78 21.06
N VAL A 135 4.51 -8.38 21.74
CA VAL A 135 4.59 -7.73 23.06
C VAL A 135 5.38 -8.59 24.05
N ALA A 136 5.04 -9.87 24.16
CA ALA A 136 5.75 -10.80 25.03
C ALA A 136 7.14 -11.16 24.47
N ARG A 137 7.22 -11.53 23.19
CA ARG A 137 8.49 -11.95 22.55
C ARG A 137 9.60 -10.91 22.66
N PHE A 138 9.27 -9.62 22.56
CA PHE A 138 10.23 -8.52 22.66
C PHE A 138 10.28 -7.87 24.04
N ARG A 139 9.55 -8.41 25.03
CA ARG A 139 9.45 -7.87 26.40
C ARG A 139 9.11 -6.38 26.41
N LEU A 140 8.16 -5.97 25.55
CA LEU A 140 7.87 -4.56 25.31
C LEU A 140 7.37 -3.84 26.57
N ALA A 141 6.52 -4.50 27.36
CA ALA A 141 5.97 -3.92 28.58
C ALA A 141 7.05 -3.67 29.65
N GLU A 142 7.95 -4.63 29.87
CA GLU A 142 9.07 -4.49 30.82
C GLU A 142 10.01 -3.36 30.40
N ARG A 143 10.39 -3.32 29.12
CA ARG A 143 11.29 -2.30 28.58
C ARG A 143 10.68 -0.90 28.64
N ALA A 144 9.39 -0.77 28.32
CA ALA A 144 8.69 0.49 28.42
C ALA A 144 8.61 0.99 29.87
N ARG A 145 8.29 0.11 30.84
CA ARG A 145 8.30 0.47 32.27
C ARG A 145 9.69 0.91 32.75
N ALA A 146 10.75 0.23 32.31
CA ALA A 146 12.12 0.62 32.62
C ALA A 146 12.49 2.01 32.08
N LEU A 147 11.81 2.50 31.04
CA LEU A 147 11.97 3.84 30.49
C LEU A 147 11.08 4.90 31.18
N GLY A 148 10.30 4.49 32.20
CA GLY A 148 9.42 5.37 32.97
C GLY A 148 7.99 5.46 32.42
N ALA A 149 7.61 4.58 31.49
CA ALA A 149 6.24 4.54 30.99
C ALA A 149 5.32 3.74 31.91
N GLU A 150 4.11 4.27 32.11
CA GLU A 150 3.01 3.46 32.59
C GLU A 150 2.51 2.57 31.43
N VAL A 151 2.30 1.28 31.70
CA VAL A 151 1.94 0.31 30.66
C VAL A 151 0.75 -0.53 31.08
N VAL A 152 -0.32 -0.45 30.29
CA VAL A 152 -1.46 -1.35 30.34
C VAL A 152 -1.29 -2.41 29.26
N VAL A 153 -1.25 -3.68 29.66
CA VAL A 153 -1.33 -4.82 28.75
C VAL A 153 -2.78 -5.27 28.74
N LEU A 154 -3.41 -5.27 27.56
CA LEU A 154 -4.82 -5.64 27.42
C LEU A 154 -5.01 -7.12 27.78
N ASP A 155 -6.08 -7.39 28.52
CA ASP A 155 -6.52 -8.74 28.82
C ASP A 155 -7.15 -9.36 27.57
N PRO A 156 -6.61 -10.44 27.01
CA PRO A 156 -7.16 -11.05 25.81
C PRO A 156 -8.51 -11.73 26.00
N ASP A 157 -8.87 -12.04 27.24
CA ASP A 157 -10.10 -12.76 27.60
C ASP A 157 -11.19 -11.81 28.10
N ARG A 158 -10.87 -10.51 28.25
CA ARG A 158 -11.81 -9.46 28.64
C ARG A 158 -11.68 -8.29 27.67
N PRO A 159 -12.67 -8.05 26.80
CA PRO A 159 -12.69 -6.85 25.97
C PRO A 159 -12.61 -5.59 26.82
N GLN A 160 -11.69 -4.69 26.48
CA GLN A 160 -11.50 -3.40 27.14
C GLN A 160 -11.63 -2.30 26.11
N ASP A 161 -12.26 -1.19 26.50
CA ASP A 161 -12.29 0.02 25.67
C ASP A 161 -10.91 0.70 25.72
N VAL A 162 -10.17 0.54 24.63
CA VAL A 162 -8.83 1.11 24.46
C VAL A 162 -8.85 2.64 24.45
N ALA A 163 -9.89 3.25 23.88
CA ALA A 163 -10.02 4.70 23.85
C ALA A 163 -10.28 5.23 25.27
N GLU A 164 -11.12 4.55 26.05
CA GLU A 164 -11.39 4.97 27.42
C GLU A 164 -10.17 4.81 28.34
N LEU A 165 -9.39 3.73 28.20
CA LEU A 165 -8.12 3.57 28.90
C LEU A 165 -7.15 4.72 28.58
N ALA A 166 -7.10 5.15 27.32
CA ALA A 166 -6.29 6.30 26.93
C ALA A 166 -6.81 7.61 27.55
N ARG A 167 -8.13 7.87 27.51
CA ARG A 167 -8.74 9.06 28.14
C ARG A 167 -8.50 9.08 29.64
N GLU A 168 -8.59 7.95 30.32
CA GLU A 168 -8.29 7.83 31.75
C GLU A 168 -6.82 8.18 32.05
N ALA A 169 -5.89 7.70 31.23
CA ALA A 169 -4.48 8.06 31.37
C ALA A 169 -4.25 9.57 31.19
N VAL A 170 -4.94 10.21 30.23
CA VAL A 170 -4.90 11.67 30.08
C VAL A 170 -5.44 12.37 31.32
N ARG A 171 -6.57 11.93 31.89
CA ARG A 171 -7.12 12.48 33.15
C ARG A 171 -6.14 12.33 34.32
N ARG A 172 -5.29 11.31 34.33
CA ARG A 172 -4.22 11.09 35.32
C ARG A 172 -2.92 11.86 35.02
N GLY A 173 -2.89 12.62 33.93
CA GLY A 173 -1.78 13.50 33.56
C GLY A 173 -0.72 12.85 32.69
N ALA A 174 -1.08 11.86 31.86
CA ALA A 174 -0.20 11.37 30.81
C ALA A 174 0.13 12.50 29.81
N ASP A 175 1.40 12.65 29.46
CA ASP A 175 1.89 13.69 28.53
C ASP A 175 2.30 13.13 27.16
N LEU A 176 2.12 11.82 26.98
CA LEU A 176 2.34 11.07 25.76
C LEU A 176 1.50 9.80 25.80
N LEU A 177 0.82 9.51 24.69
CA LEU A 177 0.09 8.26 24.50
C LEU A 177 0.84 7.38 23.50
N GLY A 178 0.77 6.07 23.66
CA GLY A 178 1.30 5.18 22.64
C GLY A 178 0.71 3.79 22.70
N VAL A 179 0.98 3.02 21.65
CA VAL A 179 0.31 1.75 21.46
C VAL A 179 1.19 0.71 20.77
N ALA A 180 1.10 -0.53 21.26
CA ALA A 180 1.62 -1.72 20.60
C ALA A 180 0.43 -2.60 20.18
N GLY A 181 -0.09 -2.38 18.97
CA GLY A 181 -1.29 -3.03 18.46
C GLY A 181 -1.43 -2.91 16.94
N GLY A 182 -2.53 -3.43 16.39
CA GLY A 182 -2.89 -3.26 14.98
C GLY A 182 -3.29 -1.82 14.62
N ASP A 183 -3.47 -1.55 13.32
CA ASP A 183 -3.78 -0.21 12.81
C ASP A 183 -5.10 0.35 13.37
N GLY A 184 -6.16 -0.47 13.51
CA GLY A 184 -7.41 -0.04 14.17
C GLY A 184 -7.23 0.39 15.63
N THR A 185 -6.45 -0.35 16.42
CA THR A 185 -6.10 0.07 17.80
C THR A 185 -5.26 1.34 17.80
N GLN A 186 -4.39 1.53 16.79
CA GLN A 186 -3.61 2.75 16.62
C GLN A 186 -4.51 3.96 16.33
N ALA A 187 -5.52 3.81 15.47
CA ALA A 187 -6.45 4.87 15.15
C ALA A 187 -7.25 5.36 16.38
N LEU A 188 -7.74 4.42 17.21
CA LEU A 188 -8.48 4.76 18.44
C LEU A 188 -7.63 5.62 19.41
N VAL A 189 -6.40 5.19 19.69
CA VAL A 189 -5.50 5.93 20.60
C VAL A 189 -5.03 7.25 19.97
N ALA A 190 -4.80 7.27 18.64
CA ALA A 190 -4.47 8.49 17.92
C ALA A 190 -5.59 9.54 17.99
N GLY A 191 -6.85 9.11 17.89
CA GLY A 191 -8.02 9.99 18.06
C GLY A 191 -8.03 10.67 19.44
N VAL A 192 -7.75 9.91 20.51
CA VAL A 192 -7.62 10.47 21.86
C VAL A 192 -6.42 11.41 21.96
N ALA A 193 -5.28 11.05 21.36
CA ALA A 193 -4.09 11.90 21.38
C ALA A 193 -4.33 13.27 20.72
N VAL A 194 -4.99 13.30 19.55
CA VAL A 194 -5.36 14.56 18.87
C VAL A 194 -6.33 15.39 19.69
N ALA A 195 -7.37 14.76 20.26
CA ALA A 195 -8.37 15.46 21.06
C ALA A 195 -7.77 16.19 22.28
N HIS A 196 -6.60 15.76 22.74
CA HIS A 196 -5.89 16.33 23.90
C HIS A 196 -4.55 17.01 23.55
N ASP A 197 -4.25 17.23 22.25
CA ASP A 197 -2.97 17.75 21.75
C ASP A 197 -1.72 17.06 22.34
N LEU A 198 -1.81 15.73 22.52
CA LEU A 198 -0.72 14.92 23.03
C LEU A 198 0.10 14.27 21.90
N PRO A 199 1.42 14.14 22.07
CA PRO A 199 2.23 13.32 21.19
C PRO A 199 1.84 11.84 21.29
N PHE A 200 1.89 11.17 20.14
CA PHE A 200 1.54 9.77 19.96
C PHE A 200 2.75 8.93 19.54
N VAL A 201 2.93 7.75 20.14
CA VAL A 201 3.97 6.79 19.78
C VAL A 201 3.36 5.50 19.27
N VAL A 202 3.84 5.03 18.12
CA VAL A 202 3.46 3.74 17.55
C VAL A 202 4.57 2.73 17.75
N ILE A 203 4.22 1.53 18.20
CA ILE A 203 5.13 0.38 18.27
C ILE A 203 4.71 -0.64 17.20
N SER A 204 5.66 -1.08 16.36
CA SER A 204 5.45 -1.99 15.21
C SER A 204 5.13 -3.45 15.59
N ALA A 205 4.23 -3.62 16.55
CA ALA A 205 3.78 -4.89 17.14
C ALA A 205 2.43 -5.38 16.61
N GLY A 206 1.81 -4.67 15.67
CA GLY A 206 0.58 -5.09 14.97
C GLY A 206 0.81 -6.19 13.93
N THR A 207 -0.30 -6.69 13.38
CA THR A 207 -0.27 -7.71 12.32
C THR A 207 0.09 -7.12 10.95
N ARG A 208 -0.53 -5.99 10.57
CA ARG A 208 -0.27 -5.30 9.30
C ARG A 208 0.78 -4.20 9.46
N ASN A 209 0.62 -3.33 10.47
CA ASN A 209 1.54 -2.22 10.78
C ASN A 209 1.67 -1.23 9.61
N HIS A 210 0.61 -0.99 8.85
CA HIS A 210 0.71 -0.09 7.69
C HIS A 210 1.14 1.31 8.14
N PHE A 211 0.48 1.86 9.15
CA PHE A 211 0.81 3.18 9.68
C PHE A 211 2.24 3.24 10.26
N ALA A 212 2.64 2.23 11.04
CA ALA A 212 4.01 2.14 11.57
C ALA A 212 5.07 2.04 10.45
N LEU A 213 4.77 1.33 9.36
CA LEU A 213 5.69 1.18 8.23
C LEU A 213 5.80 2.45 7.39
N ASP A 214 4.71 3.21 7.26
CA ASP A 214 4.68 4.53 6.62
C ASP A 214 5.43 5.59 7.45
N LEU A 215 5.52 5.41 8.77
CA LEU A 215 6.40 6.20 9.65
C LEU A 215 7.89 5.79 9.55
N GLY A 216 8.21 4.75 8.78
CA GLY A 216 9.57 4.24 8.61
C GLY A 216 10.08 3.40 9.78
N LEU A 217 9.19 2.82 10.59
CA LEU A 217 9.55 1.95 11.71
C LEU A 217 9.88 0.53 11.24
N ASP A 218 10.78 -0.14 11.96
CA ASP A 218 11.16 -1.52 11.65
C ASP A 218 10.15 -2.52 12.21
N ARG A 219 9.47 -3.26 11.34
CA ARG A 219 8.57 -4.37 11.73
C ARG A 219 9.31 -5.54 12.38
N LYS A 220 10.61 -5.71 12.12
CA LYS A 220 11.44 -6.79 12.70
C LYS A 220 12.03 -6.41 14.06
N ASN A 221 12.07 -5.11 14.39
CA ASN A 221 12.54 -4.61 15.68
C ASN A 221 11.51 -3.67 16.36
N PRO A 222 10.40 -4.21 16.90
CA PRO A 222 9.41 -3.40 17.62
C PRO A 222 9.98 -2.70 18.85
N ALA A 223 10.96 -3.31 19.53
CA ALA A 223 11.58 -2.71 20.72
C ALA A 223 12.32 -1.40 20.42
N GLY A 224 12.86 -1.24 19.20
CA GLY A 224 13.49 0.01 18.76
C GLY A 224 12.52 1.20 18.75
N CYS A 225 11.21 0.97 18.63
CA CYS A 225 10.21 2.04 18.68
C CYS A 225 10.18 2.74 20.04
N LEU A 226 10.58 2.07 21.13
CA LEU A 226 10.58 2.63 22.49
C LEU A 226 11.62 3.75 22.68
N GLU A 227 12.63 3.84 21.80
CA GLU A 227 13.60 4.94 21.81
C GLU A 227 12.93 6.31 21.59
N ALA A 228 11.76 6.34 20.95
CA ALA A 228 10.95 7.55 20.78
C ALA A 228 10.51 8.19 22.11
N LEU A 229 10.52 7.44 23.23
CA LEU A 229 10.21 7.96 24.57
C LEU A 229 11.34 8.85 25.12
N THR A 230 12.58 8.64 24.65
CA THR A 230 13.79 9.25 25.20
C THR A 230 14.55 10.14 24.21
N ASP A 231 14.82 9.66 22.99
CA ASP A 231 15.48 10.40 21.89
C ASP A 231 14.62 10.33 20.63
N GLY A 232 13.40 10.85 20.78
CA GLY A 232 12.44 10.95 19.69
C GLY A 232 12.60 12.23 18.87
N VAL A 233 12.15 12.15 17.64
CA VAL A 233 11.76 13.31 16.82
C VAL A 233 10.26 13.29 16.62
N GLU A 234 9.65 14.47 16.59
CA GLU A 234 8.23 14.67 16.37
C GLU A 234 7.96 15.02 14.90
N LEU A 235 6.95 14.35 14.33
CA LEU A 235 6.39 14.57 13.01
C LEU A 235 4.95 15.06 13.17
N ARG A 236 4.50 15.95 12.28
CA ARG A 236 3.09 16.28 12.13
C ARG A 236 2.54 15.44 10.99
N VAL A 237 1.52 14.64 11.26
CA VAL A 237 0.85 13.82 10.25
C VAL A 237 -0.64 14.13 10.21
N ASP A 238 -1.20 13.95 9.04
CA ASP A 238 -2.62 14.10 8.78
C ASP A 238 -3.41 12.95 9.41
N LEU A 239 -4.67 13.24 9.73
CA LEU A 239 -5.59 12.25 10.30
C LEU A 239 -6.91 12.26 9.54
N GLY A 240 -7.38 11.06 9.17
CA GLY A 240 -8.66 10.87 8.50
C GLY A 240 -9.81 10.77 9.51
N TYR A 241 -10.95 11.34 9.14
CA TYR A 241 -12.20 11.26 9.89
C TYR A 241 -13.30 10.78 8.95
N LEU A 242 -14.17 9.94 9.48
CA LEU A 242 -15.31 9.40 8.79
C LEU A 242 -16.57 9.71 9.59
N ARG A 243 -17.54 10.35 8.96
CA ARG A 243 -18.85 10.66 9.54
C ARG A 243 -19.94 10.05 8.67
N ALA A 244 -20.91 9.40 9.29
CA ALA A 244 -22.08 8.89 8.60
C ALA A 244 -23.24 9.90 8.71
N GLY A 245 -24.01 10.10 7.65
CA GLY A 245 -25.20 10.97 7.61
C GLY A 245 -25.06 12.24 6.76
N GLY A 246 -26.21 12.88 6.50
CA GLY A 246 -26.35 14.11 5.73
C GLY A 246 -25.87 15.37 6.46
N PRO A 247 -25.82 16.53 5.79
CA PRO A 247 -25.39 17.81 6.37
C PRO A 247 -26.44 18.46 7.30
N GLU A 248 -27.55 17.78 7.60
CA GLU A 248 -28.57 18.30 8.52
C GLU A 248 -28.04 18.19 9.96
N GLU A 249 -27.45 19.28 10.46
CA GLU A 249 -27.63 19.60 11.87
C GLU A 249 -29.14 19.68 12.09
N PRO A 250 -29.72 18.90 13.01
CA PRO A 250 -31.14 19.05 13.29
C PRO A 250 -31.36 20.48 13.78
N GLU A 251 -32.34 21.18 13.17
CA GLU A 251 -32.72 22.56 13.51
C GLU A 251 -33.16 22.70 14.98
N GLU A 252 -33.40 21.57 15.66
CA GLU A 252 -33.57 21.46 17.09
C GLU A 252 -32.66 20.36 17.64
N PRO A 253 -31.86 20.61 18.70
CA PRO A 253 -31.10 19.56 19.34
C PRO A 253 -32.08 18.55 19.96
N GLU A 254 -32.28 17.40 19.31
CA GLU A 254 -32.89 16.25 19.96
C GLU A 254 -31.99 15.86 21.13
N GLU A 255 -32.47 16.08 22.35
CA GLU A 255 -31.77 15.90 23.62
C GLU A 255 -31.37 14.43 23.93
N SER A 256 -31.53 13.52 22.95
CA SER A 256 -31.32 12.08 23.08
C SER A 256 -30.54 11.42 21.92
N ALA A 257 -30.15 12.16 20.88
CA ALA A 257 -29.30 11.63 19.82
C ALA A 257 -27.83 11.88 20.17
N GLU A 258 -27.04 10.82 20.42
CA GLU A 258 -25.59 10.96 20.57
C GLU A 258 -25.01 11.67 19.32
N PRO A 259 -24.21 12.73 19.48
CA PRO A 259 -23.63 13.48 18.36
C PRO A 259 -22.96 12.51 17.40
N GLY A 260 -23.36 12.53 16.11
CA GLY A 260 -22.93 11.55 15.11
C GLY A 260 -21.42 11.26 15.20
N THR A 261 -21.07 10.09 15.73
CA THR A 261 -19.71 9.75 16.14
C THR A 261 -18.78 9.72 14.94
N GLU A 262 -17.87 10.70 14.85
CA GLU A 262 -16.79 10.64 13.87
C GLU A 262 -15.82 9.51 14.21
N VAL A 263 -15.58 8.65 13.24
CA VAL A 263 -14.61 7.55 13.33
C VAL A 263 -13.28 8.01 12.76
N VAL A 264 -12.22 7.90 13.56
CA VAL A 264 -10.86 8.22 13.13
C VAL A 264 -10.25 7.06 12.35
N PHE A 265 -9.49 7.38 11.30
CA PHE A 265 -8.66 6.41 10.60
C PHE A 265 -7.26 6.97 10.26
N VAL A 266 -6.24 6.15 10.45
CA VAL A 266 -4.84 6.47 10.17
C VAL A 266 -4.36 5.92 8.84
N ASN A 267 -5.07 4.96 8.22
CA ASN A 267 -4.68 4.35 6.94
C ASN A 267 -5.75 4.56 5.86
N SER A 268 -6.90 3.92 5.98
CA SER A 268 -7.91 3.92 4.92
C SER A 268 -9.29 3.47 5.36
N ALA A 269 -10.31 4.01 4.69
CA ALA A 269 -11.67 3.52 4.64
C ALA A 269 -11.95 2.85 3.28
N SER A 270 -12.60 1.70 3.26
CA SER A 270 -12.95 0.98 2.03
C SER A 270 -14.43 0.65 1.94
N PHE A 271 -14.96 0.70 0.72
CA PHE A 271 -16.38 0.56 0.39
C PHE A 271 -16.59 -0.42 -0.77
N GLY A 272 -17.79 -0.99 -0.89
CA GLY A 272 -18.16 -1.95 -1.94
C GLY A 272 -17.60 -3.35 -1.69
N VAL A 273 -17.39 -4.13 -2.75
CA VAL A 273 -16.92 -5.54 -2.66
C VAL A 273 -15.64 -5.66 -1.83
N TYR A 274 -14.79 -4.63 -1.82
CA TYR A 274 -13.57 -4.59 -1.00
C TYR A 274 -13.85 -4.52 0.51
N ALA A 275 -14.91 -3.84 0.96
CA ALA A 275 -15.30 -3.77 2.37
C ALA A 275 -15.76 -5.14 2.91
N GLU A 276 -16.44 -5.92 2.07
CA GLU A 276 -16.89 -7.28 2.40
C GLU A 276 -15.72 -8.28 2.42
N VAL A 277 -14.69 -8.09 1.60
CA VAL A 277 -13.56 -9.04 1.52
C VAL A 277 -12.46 -8.79 2.56
N VAL A 278 -12.34 -7.56 3.10
CA VAL A 278 -11.55 -7.31 4.33
C VAL A 278 -12.05 -8.16 5.52
N GLN A 279 -13.28 -8.69 5.43
CA GLN A 279 -13.85 -9.64 6.38
C GLN A 279 -13.27 -11.06 6.26
N SER A 280 -12.57 -11.43 5.17
CA SER A 280 -12.11 -12.81 4.97
C SER A 280 -10.76 -13.09 5.67
N PRO A 281 -10.65 -14.19 6.46
CA PRO A 281 -9.37 -14.64 7.02
C PRO A 281 -8.30 -14.94 5.96
N ALA A 282 -8.68 -15.20 4.71
CA ALA A 282 -7.77 -15.48 3.60
C ALA A 282 -6.95 -14.25 3.15
N TYR A 283 -7.41 -13.03 3.44
CA TYR A 283 -6.64 -11.80 3.23
C TYR A 283 -5.42 -11.70 4.15
N ARG A 284 -5.35 -12.51 5.22
CA ARG A 284 -4.35 -12.38 6.30
C ARG A 284 -2.92 -12.72 5.86
N GLU A 285 -2.70 -13.42 4.74
CA GLU A 285 -1.37 -13.92 4.38
C GLU A 285 -0.94 -13.79 2.90
N ASP A 286 -1.83 -13.74 1.89
CA ASP A 286 -1.40 -13.74 0.47
C ASP A 286 -2.29 -12.91 -0.48
N LYS A 287 -1.90 -11.65 -0.71
CA LYS A 287 -2.59 -10.68 -1.58
C LYS A 287 -2.97 -11.24 -2.97
N VAL A 288 -2.08 -12.01 -3.61
CA VAL A 288 -2.29 -12.53 -4.98
C VAL A 288 -3.42 -13.58 -5.01
N ARG A 289 -3.50 -14.44 -3.99
CA ARG A 289 -4.52 -15.48 -3.91
C ARG A 289 -5.90 -14.89 -3.67
N THR A 290 -5.98 -13.84 -2.87
CA THR A 290 -7.23 -13.14 -2.57
C THR A 290 -7.74 -12.34 -3.77
N ILE A 291 -6.88 -11.62 -4.49
CA ILE A 291 -7.32 -10.91 -5.72
C ILE A 291 -7.78 -11.89 -6.79
N LEU A 292 -7.13 -13.06 -6.92
CA LEU A 292 -7.59 -14.13 -7.79
C LEU A 292 -8.92 -14.77 -7.32
N ALA A 293 -9.17 -14.83 -6.02
CA ALA A 293 -10.44 -15.32 -5.47
C ALA A 293 -11.59 -14.31 -5.64
N MET A 294 -11.29 -13.01 -5.72
CA MET A 294 -12.28 -11.92 -5.91
C MET A 294 -12.68 -11.71 -7.37
N LEU A 295 -11.92 -12.25 -8.33
CA LEU A 295 -12.17 -12.04 -9.76
C LEU A 295 -13.59 -12.44 -10.20
N PRO A 296 -14.14 -13.59 -9.78
CA PRO A 296 -15.50 -14.00 -10.16
C PRO A 296 -16.56 -13.03 -9.66
N ASP A 297 -16.46 -12.55 -8.41
CA ASP A 297 -17.46 -11.66 -7.81
C ASP A 297 -17.37 -10.24 -8.40
N LEU A 298 -16.15 -9.75 -8.66
CA LEU A 298 -15.95 -8.49 -9.39
C LEU A 298 -16.47 -8.56 -10.83
N LEU A 299 -16.38 -9.72 -11.48
CA LEU A 299 -16.88 -9.92 -12.85
C LEU A 299 -18.39 -10.22 -12.89
N ALA A 300 -18.95 -10.79 -11.83
CA ALA A 300 -20.35 -11.17 -11.76
C ALA A 300 -21.29 -9.97 -11.60
N GLN A 301 -20.82 -8.78 -11.23
CA GLN A 301 -21.64 -7.56 -11.04
C GLN A 301 -22.81 -7.69 -10.04
N GLU A 302 -23.00 -8.81 -9.35
CA GLU A 302 -24.24 -9.15 -8.64
C GLU A 302 -24.18 -9.08 -7.11
N SER A 303 -23.26 -8.32 -6.49
CA SER A 303 -23.26 -8.22 -5.02
C SER A 303 -22.77 -6.87 -4.52
N GLY A 304 -23.71 -6.03 -4.06
CA GLY A 304 -23.44 -4.78 -3.34
C GLY A 304 -24.31 -3.60 -3.76
N ALA A 305 -24.40 -2.59 -2.90
CA ALA A 305 -25.05 -1.32 -3.22
C ALA A 305 -24.31 -0.57 -4.34
N ARG A 306 -25.04 0.08 -5.26
CA ARG A 306 -24.47 0.92 -6.30
C ARG A 306 -23.91 2.19 -5.67
N LEU A 307 -22.58 2.29 -5.63
CA LEU A 307 -21.88 3.42 -5.03
C LEU A 307 -21.85 4.65 -5.97
N SER A 308 -21.79 5.83 -5.40
CA SER A 308 -21.42 7.08 -6.08
C SER A 308 -20.42 7.83 -5.21
N VAL A 309 -19.27 8.21 -5.77
CA VAL A 309 -18.23 8.92 -5.01
C VAL A 309 -18.06 10.32 -5.56
N ARG A 310 -18.18 11.31 -4.68
CA ARG A 310 -17.99 12.73 -4.98
C ARG A 310 -16.84 13.27 -4.14
N GLY A 311 -15.98 14.08 -4.73
CA GLY A 311 -14.90 14.80 -4.05
C GLY A 311 -14.53 16.04 -4.85
N ASP A 312 -13.29 16.50 -4.75
CA ASP A 312 -12.80 17.66 -5.53
C ASP A 312 -12.61 17.35 -7.04
N GLY A 313 -12.58 16.06 -7.38
CA GLY A 313 -12.38 15.55 -8.75
C GLY A 313 -13.67 15.13 -9.46
N PRO A 314 -13.56 14.46 -10.63
CA PRO A 314 -14.72 13.92 -11.34
C PRO A 314 -15.48 12.90 -10.48
N VAL A 315 -16.82 12.92 -10.56
CA VAL A 315 -17.68 11.96 -9.87
C VAL A 315 -17.39 10.56 -10.40
N LEU A 316 -17.13 9.62 -9.50
CA LEU A 316 -17.04 8.20 -9.83
C LEU A 316 -18.42 7.59 -9.70
N ASP A 317 -19.02 7.24 -10.84
CA ASP A 317 -20.33 6.60 -10.88
C ASP A 317 -20.20 5.07 -10.91
N ALA A 318 -20.93 4.38 -10.03
CA ALA A 318 -20.95 2.93 -9.89
C ALA A 318 -19.56 2.22 -9.86
N PRO A 319 -18.59 2.67 -9.03
CA PRO A 319 -17.42 1.85 -8.76
C PRO A 319 -17.82 0.58 -8.00
N GLN A 320 -17.21 -0.54 -8.36
CA GLN A 320 -17.42 -1.83 -7.68
C GLN A 320 -16.74 -1.86 -6.31
N ALA A 321 -15.63 -1.13 -6.18
CA ALA A 321 -14.95 -0.92 -4.92
C ALA A 321 -14.32 0.47 -4.88
N VAL A 322 -14.27 1.06 -3.69
CA VAL A 322 -13.66 2.37 -3.43
C VAL A 322 -12.75 2.25 -2.22
N LEU A 323 -11.55 2.80 -2.33
CA LEU A 323 -10.64 2.98 -1.21
C LEU A 323 -10.37 4.47 -1.04
N VAL A 324 -10.69 5.00 0.13
CA VAL A 324 -10.33 6.34 0.58
C VAL A 324 -9.18 6.20 1.58
N SER A 325 -8.04 6.80 1.30
CA SER A 325 -6.80 6.67 2.07
C SER A 325 -6.40 8.01 2.68
N ASN A 326 -5.87 7.96 3.91
CA ASN A 326 -5.30 9.13 4.57
C ASN A 326 -3.94 9.42 3.92
N ASN A 327 -3.86 10.40 3.01
CA ASN A 327 -2.76 10.59 2.05
C ASN A 327 -2.75 9.58 0.89
N PRO A 328 -2.40 10.02 -0.34
CA PRO A 328 -2.39 9.16 -1.51
C PRO A 328 -1.30 8.09 -1.45
N TYR A 329 -1.64 6.90 -1.94
CA TYR A 329 -0.65 5.88 -2.27
C TYR A 329 0.10 6.26 -3.56
N GLN A 330 1.35 5.83 -3.69
CA GLN A 330 2.12 6.15 -4.89
C GLN A 330 1.72 5.29 -6.09
N ARG A 331 1.58 5.92 -7.26
CA ARG A 331 1.52 5.27 -8.58
C ARG A 331 2.79 4.47 -8.82
N GLY A 332 2.71 3.16 -8.99
CA GLY A 332 3.94 2.41 -9.26
C GLY A 332 4.01 1.00 -8.69
N ASP A 333 3.29 0.74 -7.60
CA ASP A 333 3.46 -0.50 -6.87
C ASP A 333 2.60 -1.63 -7.46
N SER A 334 3.25 -2.52 -8.21
CA SER A 334 2.65 -3.71 -8.83
C SER A 334 2.04 -4.70 -7.83
N ALA A 335 2.22 -4.50 -6.51
CA ALA A 335 1.73 -5.40 -5.47
C ALA A 335 0.40 -4.96 -4.81
N GLY A 336 -0.22 -3.86 -5.24
CA GLY A 336 -1.52 -3.40 -4.76
C GLY A 336 -1.48 -2.88 -3.31
N LEU A 337 -1.78 -1.60 -3.14
CA LEU A 337 -1.73 -0.82 -1.89
C LEU A 337 -0.29 -0.53 -1.45
N GLY A 338 0.35 0.37 -2.20
CA GLY A 338 1.71 0.84 -1.97
C GLY A 338 1.89 1.45 -0.58
N ARG A 339 3.12 1.81 -0.23
CA ARG A 339 3.34 2.63 0.98
C ARG A 339 2.93 4.06 0.71
N ARG A 340 2.55 4.78 1.75
CA ARG A 340 2.42 6.23 1.68
C ARG A 340 3.80 6.83 1.92
N GLU A 341 4.33 7.53 0.93
CA GLU A 341 5.63 8.20 1.07
C GLU A 341 5.56 9.41 2.01
N ARG A 342 4.37 10.02 2.06
CA ARG A 342 4.06 11.19 2.87
C ARG A 342 2.75 10.97 3.62
N LEU A 343 2.73 11.43 4.85
CA LEU A 343 1.54 11.43 5.72
C LEU A 343 1.10 12.86 6.04
N ASP A 344 1.61 13.86 5.32
CA ASP A 344 1.45 15.30 5.57
C ASP A 344 1.10 16.08 4.28
N THR A 345 0.43 15.43 3.33
CA THR A 345 0.07 16.03 2.03
C THR A 345 -1.16 16.93 2.13
N GLY A 346 -1.99 16.77 3.16
CA GLY A 346 -3.24 17.52 3.32
C GLY A 346 -4.39 17.05 2.42
N GLU A 347 -4.24 15.90 1.75
CA GLU A 347 -5.25 15.35 0.83
C GLU A 347 -5.52 13.87 1.09
N LEU A 348 -6.76 13.44 0.92
CA LEU A 348 -7.12 12.04 0.85
C LEU A 348 -6.76 11.48 -0.53
N GLY A 349 -6.29 10.24 -0.58
CA GLY A 349 -6.20 9.49 -1.83
C GLY A 349 -7.47 8.69 -2.07
N VAL A 350 -8.03 8.77 -3.28
CA VAL A 350 -9.24 8.05 -3.68
C VAL A 350 -8.89 7.10 -4.82
N LEU A 351 -9.20 5.82 -4.63
CA LEU A 351 -9.03 4.78 -5.63
C LEU A 351 -10.38 4.12 -5.90
N GLY A 352 -10.93 4.35 -7.09
CA GLY A 352 -12.12 3.66 -7.60
C GLY A 352 -11.74 2.50 -8.51
N ILE A 353 -12.30 1.33 -8.27
CA ILE A 353 -12.13 0.15 -9.12
C ILE A 353 -13.45 -0.12 -9.85
N HIS A 354 -13.37 -0.25 -11.16
CA HIS A 354 -14.47 -0.66 -12.02
C HIS A 354 -13.95 -1.63 -13.07
N VAL A 355 -14.37 -2.89 -13.02
CA VAL A 355 -13.93 -3.91 -13.97
C VAL A 355 -15.11 -4.30 -14.85
N GLY A 356 -15.08 -3.88 -16.12
CA GLY A 356 -16.16 -4.16 -17.08
C GLY A 356 -16.04 -5.53 -17.75
N ASN A 357 -14.84 -6.14 -17.75
CA ASN A 357 -14.60 -7.45 -18.39
C ASN A 357 -13.34 -8.15 -17.86
N ALA A 358 -13.18 -9.42 -18.23
CA ALA A 358 -12.06 -10.27 -17.83
C ALA A 358 -10.68 -9.75 -18.29
N ALA A 359 -10.60 -9.01 -19.41
CA ALA A 359 -9.35 -8.45 -19.89
C ALA A 359 -8.89 -7.29 -18.98
N GLU A 360 -9.81 -6.43 -18.57
CA GLU A 360 -9.54 -5.36 -17.58
C GLU A 360 -9.15 -5.93 -16.21
N ALA A 361 -9.79 -7.03 -15.77
CA ALA A 361 -9.41 -7.74 -14.56
C ALA A 361 -7.97 -8.28 -14.63
N ALA A 362 -7.60 -8.85 -15.78
CA ALA A 362 -6.26 -9.36 -16.04
C ALA A 362 -5.21 -8.22 -16.12
N GLU A 363 -5.55 -7.08 -16.71
CA GLU A 363 -4.68 -5.90 -16.73
C GLU A 363 -4.42 -5.37 -15.32
N LEU A 364 -5.45 -5.28 -14.47
CA LEU A 364 -5.32 -4.87 -13.07
C LEU A 364 -4.34 -5.79 -12.31
N LEU A 365 -4.46 -7.10 -12.50
CA LEU A 365 -3.59 -8.12 -11.90
C LEU A 365 -2.14 -8.06 -12.41
N LEU A 366 -1.96 -7.95 -13.72
CA LEU A 366 -0.64 -8.07 -14.35
C LEU A 366 0.18 -6.79 -14.24
N HIS A 367 -0.47 -5.62 -14.27
CA HIS A 367 0.18 -4.32 -14.37
C HIS A 367 -0.05 -3.44 -13.13
N GLY A 368 -0.69 -3.98 -12.08
CA GLY A 368 -1.01 -3.24 -10.86
C GLY A 368 -1.88 -2.01 -11.12
N GLY A 369 -2.68 -2.03 -12.20
CA GLY A 369 -3.60 -0.94 -12.56
C GLY A 369 -2.97 0.35 -13.10
N GLN A 370 -1.67 0.39 -13.42
CA GLN A 370 -1.00 1.64 -13.79
C GLN A 370 -1.38 2.27 -15.14
N GLN A 371 -2.09 1.54 -16.00
CA GLN A 371 -2.50 2.00 -17.34
C GLN A 371 -3.91 1.54 -17.75
N GLY A 372 -4.64 0.86 -16.87
CA GLY A 372 -5.91 0.21 -17.20
C GLY A 372 -7.11 1.16 -17.08
N ARG A 373 -8.11 1.00 -17.95
CA ARG A 373 -9.38 1.75 -17.92
C ARG A 373 -10.22 1.47 -16.66
N GLY A 374 -9.92 0.40 -15.94
CA GLY A 374 -10.70 -0.04 -14.77
C GLY A 374 -10.23 0.46 -13.41
N LEU A 375 -9.25 1.36 -13.36
CA LEU A 375 -8.76 1.99 -12.13
C LEU A 375 -8.77 3.51 -12.29
N THR A 376 -9.49 4.19 -11.41
CA THR A 376 -9.47 5.66 -11.35
C THR A 376 -8.84 6.09 -10.02
N GLU A 377 -7.82 6.93 -10.11
CA GLU A 377 -7.12 7.48 -8.95
C GLU A 377 -7.25 9.00 -8.97
N THR A 378 -7.70 9.59 -7.86
CA THR A 378 -7.78 11.04 -7.65
C THR A 378 -7.43 11.39 -6.21
N THR A 379 -7.16 12.66 -5.93
CA THR A 379 -7.08 13.18 -4.57
C THR A 379 -8.22 14.14 -4.29
N ALA A 380 -8.56 14.32 -3.02
CA ALA A 380 -9.56 15.29 -2.56
C ALA A 380 -9.36 15.58 -1.06
N ARG A 381 -9.81 16.75 -0.58
CA ARG A 381 -9.80 17.06 0.86
C ARG A 381 -10.98 16.46 1.61
N GLU A 382 -12.12 16.38 0.94
CA GLU A 382 -13.33 15.72 1.39
C GLU A 382 -13.84 14.77 0.31
N VAL A 383 -14.30 13.60 0.73
CA VAL A 383 -14.88 12.57 -0.14
C VAL A 383 -16.20 12.13 0.45
N VAL A 384 -17.26 12.25 -0.33
CA VAL A 384 -18.60 11.77 0.02
C VAL A 384 -18.87 10.50 -0.77
N VAL A 385 -19.06 9.40 -0.06
CA VAL A 385 -19.47 8.10 -0.63
C VAL A 385 -20.95 7.91 -0.35
N ASP A 386 -21.72 7.89 -1.42
CA ASP A 386 -23.17 7.71 -1.44
C ASP A 386 -23.50 6.32 -2.00
N ALA A 387 -24.69 5.80 -1.72
CA ALA A 387 -25.14 4.53 -2.29
C ALA A 387 -26.65 4.48 -2.43
N ASP A 388 -27.14 3.58 -3.29
CA ASP A 388 -28.57 3.26 -3.42
C ASP A 388 -29.15 2.41 -2.28
N ALA A 389 -28.40 2.28 -1.18
CA ALA A 389 -28.82 1.62 0.05
C ALA A 389 -28.68 2.58 1.24
N PRO A 390 -29.59 2.53 2.24
CA PRO A 390 -29.58 3.45 3.39
C PRO A 390 -28.42 3.18 4.36
N VAL A 391 -27.87 1.97 4.35
CA VAL A 391 -26.69 1.57 5.12
C VAL A 391 -25.76 0.74 4.25
N ILE A 392 -24.46 0.91 4.44
CA ILE A 392 -23.43 0.18 3.68
C ILE A 392 -22.34 -0.37 4.60
N PRO A 393 -21.72 -1.52 4.25
CA PRO A 393 -20.53 -2.00 4.94
C PRO A 393 -19.33 -1.10 4.60
N VAL A 394 -18.56 -0.76 5.62
CA VAL A 394 -17.35 0.06 5.53
C VAL A 394 -16.22 -0.60 6.31
N GLY A 395 -15.08 -0.82 5.64
CA GLY A 395 -13.86 -1.28 6.29
C GLY A 395 -12.99 -0.09 6.70
N VAL A 396 -12.77 0.15 7.98
CA VAL A 396 -11.96 1.28 8.51
C VAL A 396 -10.72 0.73 9.20
N ASP A 397 -9.53 0.99 8.65
CA ASP A 397 -8.24 0.48 9.16
C ASP A 397 -8.19 -1.03 9.44
N GLY A 398 -9.05 -1.80 8.77
CA GLY A 398 -9.19 -3.24 8.92
C GLY A 398 -10.29 -3.70 9.87
N GLU A 399 -10.98 -2.78 10.54
CA GLU A 399 -12.20 -3.05 11.30
C GLU A 399 -13.43 -2.90 10.40
N ALA A 400 -14.45 -3.73 10.62
CA ALA A 400 -15.69 -3.69 9.84
C ALA A 400 -16.77 -2.92 10.60
N LEU A 401 -17.35 -1.92 9.93
CA LEU A 401 -18.47 -1.12 10.41
C LEU A 401 -19.61 -1.19 9.40
N THR A 402 -20.83 -0.96 9.86
CA THR A 402 -21.99 -0.70 9.00
C THR A 402 -22.47 0.70 9.30
N LEU A 403 -22.48 1.57 8.28
CA LEU A 403 -22.73 2.99 8.46
C LEU A 403 -23.85 3.48 7.56
N PRO A 404 -24.69 4.42 8.02
CA PRO A 404 -25.70 5.04 7.19
C PRO A 404 -25.08 5.88 6.07
N THR A 405 -25.74 5.90 4.91
CA THR A 405 -25.35 6.73 3.77
C THR A 405 -25.98 8.13 3.88
N PRO A 406 -25.31 9.17 3.34
CA PRO A 406 -23.97 9.15 2.77
C PRO A 406 -22.87 9.09 3.86
N VAL A 407 -21.71 8.55 3.50
CA VAL A 407 -20.51 8.52 4.35
C VAL A 407 -19.53 9.59 3.89
N ARG A 408 -19.17 10.51 4.78
CA ARG A 408 -18.23 11.60 4.51
C ARG A 408 -16.88 11.30 5.12
N CYS A 409 -15.85 11.29 4.29
CA CYS A 409 -14.46 11.18 4.69
C CYS A 409 -13.79 12.56 4.55
N ARG A 410 -13.19 13.06 5.62
CA ARG A 410 -12.43 14.32 5.61
C ARG A 410 -11.04 14.09 6.21
N LEU A 411 -10.10 14.97 5.90
CA LEU A 411 -8.74 14.92 6.44
C LEU A 411 -8.43 16.18 7.23
N ALA A 412 -7.84 16.02 8.42
CA ALA A 412 -7.28 17.12 9.19
C ALA A 412 -5.76 17.15 9.01
N ALA A 413 -5.27 18.18 8.33
CA ALA A 413 -3.86 18.29 7.97
C ALA A 413 -2.97 18.53 9.20
N GLY A 414 -1.89 17.77 9.35
CA GLY A 414 -0.90 17.89 10.42
C GLY A 414 -1.46 17.78 11.85
N ALA A 415 -2.66 17.21 12.00
CA ALA A 415 -3.38 17.20 13.27
C ALA A 415 -2.70 16.31 14.33
N LEU A 416 -2.13 15.18 13.92
CA LEU A 416 -1.53 14.21 14.83
C LEU A 416 -0.03 14.46 14.99
N ARG A 417 0.40 14.64 16.23
CA ARG A 417 1.81 14.73 16.62
C ARG A 417 2.33 13.32 16.85
N VAL A 418 3.19 12.82 15.98
CA VAL A 418 3.76 11.46 16.11
C VAL A 418 5.21 11.56 16.50
N ARG A 419 5.59 10.87 17.59
CA ARG A 419 7.00 10.70 17.98
C ARG A 419 7.54 9.38 17.47
N VAL A 420 8.68 9.45 16.80
CA VAL A 420 9.40 8.31 16.24
C VAL A 420 10.87 8.35 16.68
N PRO A 421 11.58 7.21 16.71
CA PRO A 421 13.01 7.20 16.99
C PRO A 421 13.77 8.04 15.97
N ARG A 422 14.77 8.80 16.43
CA ARG A 422 15.66 9.58 15.55
C ARG A 422 16.35 8.70 14.51
N HIS A 423 16.85 7.55 14.93
CA HIS A 423 17.64 6.64 14.09
C HIS A 423 16.82 5.45 13.58
N ARG A 424 15.71 5.73 12.88
CA ARG A 424 14.86 4.70 12.26
C ARG A 424 15.27 4.40 10.80
N PRO A 425 14.91 3.23 10.25
CA PRO A 425 15.24 2.86 8.86
C PRO A 425 14.72 3.81 7.79
N GLY A 426 13.67 4.58 8.09
CA GLY A 426 13.00 5.46 7.13
C GLY A 426 12.07 4.71 6.18
N VAL A 427 11.34 5.47 5.37
CA VAL A 427 10.45 4.92 4.35
C VAL A 427 11.29 4.45 3.18
N ARG A 428 11.28 3.14 2.89
CA ARG A 428 11.92 2.60 1.68
C ARG A 428 11.04 2.92 0.47
N LEU A 429 11.56 3.71 -0.44
CA LEU A 429 10.90 3.99 -1.72
C LEU A 429 10.98 2.74 -2.61
N GLY A 430 9.86 2.38 -3.22
CA GLY A 430 9.83 1.32 -4.22
C GLY A 430 10.65 1.73 -5.43
N ALA A 431 11.41 0.81 -6.03
CA ALA A 431 12.04 1.09 -7.30
C ALA A 431 10.92 1.25 -8.35
N PRO A 432 10.85 2.39 -9.06
CA PRO A 432 9.76 2.65 -9.99
C PRO A 432 9.67 1.55 -11.06
N PRO A 433 8.48 1.33 -11.64
CA PRO A 433 8.33 0.42 -12.76
C PRO A 433 9.21 0.89 -13.92
N MET A 434 9.60 -0.06 -14.76
CA MET A 434 10.48 0.23 -15.89
C MET A 434 9.72 1.06 -16.95
N ASP A 435 10.12 2.32 -17.13
CA ASP A 435 9.64 3.20 -18.20
C ASP A 435 10.75 3.49 -19.21
N TRP A 436 10.70 2.78 -20.35
CA TRP A 436 11.66 2.93 -21.45
C TRP A 436 11.70 4.35 -22.03
N ARG A 437 10.58 5.09 -22.01
CA ARG A 437 10.52 6.47 -22.52
C ARG A 437 11.31 7.41 -21.59
N ARG A 438 11.12 7.27 -20.27
CA ARG A 438 11.88 8.03 -19.27
C ARG A 438 13.36 7.67 -19.27
N VAL A 439 13.71 6.38 -19.34
CA VAL A 439 15.12 5.92 -19.45
C VAL A 439 15.78 6.52 -20.69
N ARG A 440 15.10 6.49 -21.85
CA ARG A 440 15.61 7.10 -23.07
C ARG A 440 15.85 8.60 -22.91
N ARG A 441 14.91 9.33 -22.30
CA ARG A 441 15.05 10.76 -22.02
C ARG A 441 16.25 11.07 -21.11
N LEU A 442 16.46 10.26 -20.07
CA LEU A 442 17.58 10.37 -19.13
C LEU A 442 18.94 10.06 -19.78
N ALA A 443 18.99 9.10 -20.71
CA ALA A 443 20.22 8.75 -21.41
C ALA A 443 20.66 9.84 -22.39
N LEU A 444 19.68 10.50 -23.05
CA LEU A 444 19.86 11.52 -24.08
C LEU A 444 20.07 12.94 -23.54
N THR A 445 19.89 13.17 -22.24
CA THR A 445 20.12 14.50 -21.64
C THR A 445 21.63 14.81 -21.62
N MET A 446 22.07 15.60 -22.61
CA MET A 446 23.43 16.16 -22.68
C MET A 446 23.62 17.15 -21.52
N GLY A 447 24.67 16.94 -20.71
CA GLY A 447 25.03 17.91 -19.69
C GLY A 447 25.51 19.21 -20.34
N ARG A 448 24.82 20.33 -20.10
CA ARG A 448 25.56 21.59 -19.99
C ARG A 448 26.44 21.41 -18.76
N ALA A 449 27.73 21.16 -18.99
CA ALA A 449 28.73 21.35 -17.95
C ALA A 449 28.56 22.79 -17.44
N ALA A 450 28.41 22.95 -16.13
CA ALA A 450 28.50 24.24 -15.48
C ALA A 450 29.90 24.79 -15.74
N ALA A 451 30.04 25.61 -16.80
CA ALA A 451 31.19 26.47 -16.96
C ALA A 451 31.11 27.52 -15.85
N GLY A 452 32.02 27.42 -14.88
CA GLY A 452 32.14 28.36 -13.79
C GLY A 452 32.29 29.79 -14.31
N ARG A 453 31.40 30.67 -13.87
CA ARG A 453 31.72 32.08 -13.68
C ARG A 453 31.83 32.27 -12.18
N GLY A 454 33.07 32.22 -11.67
CA GLY A 454 33.37 32.83 -10.38
C GLY A 454 33.32 34.36 -10.54
N PRO A 455 32.78 35.11 -9.57
CA PRO A 455 32.90 36.56 -9.57
C PRO A 455 34.35 36.94 -9.24
N ALA A 456 34.93 37.81 -10.05
CA ALA A 456 36.03 38.68 -9.64
C ALA A 456 35.44 40.02 -9.19
#